data_AF-A0A061QNK7-F1
#
_entry.id   AF-A0A061QNK7-F1
#
_cell.length_a   1.000
_cell.length_b   1.000
_cell.length_c   1.000
_cell.angle_alpha   90.00
_cell.angle_beta   90.00
_cell.angle_gamma   90.00
#
_symmetry.space_group_name_H-M   'P 1'
#
loop_
_entity.id
_entity.type
_entity.pdbx_description
1 polymer ?
#
loop_
_entity_poly.entity_id
_entity_poly.type
_entity_poly.pdbx_seq_one_letter_code
_entity_poly.pdbx_strand_id
1 'polypeptide(L)'
;MTNVSYSKNTFKVLPLPDDIRDCFDIQYQFPGHISAGISCDLHITFEPKANQDIISSIPILAETGMIHVPLECLTKKVDIS
;
A
#
# COMPACT_ATOMS: atom_id res chain seq x y z
N MET A 1 -5.25 -6.05 6.10
CA MET A 1 -3.99 -6.78 6.38
C MET A 1 -4.20 -7.64 7.63
N THR A 2 -3.82 -8.91 7.61
CA THR A 2 -4.03 -9.84 8.75
C THR A 2 -2.69 -10.31 9.30
N ASN A 3 -2.51 -10.24 10.61
CA ASN A 3 -1.32 -10.82 11.25
C ASN A 3 -1.49 -12.36 11.32
N VAL A 4 -0.86 -13.07 10.38
CA VAL A 4 -0.85 -14.53 10.33
C VAL A 4 0.33 -15.16 11.06
N SER A 5 1.13 -14.36 11.79
CA SER A 5 2.19 -14.88 12.65
C SER A 5 1.63 -15.48 13.94
N TYR A 6 2.45 -16.24 14.65
CA TYR A 6 2.10 -16.84 15.93
C TYR A 6 2.33 -15.90 17.14
N SER A 7 2.68 -14.64 16.90
CA SER A 7 2.97 -13.65 17.94
C SER A 7 2.30 -12.30 17.65
N LYS A 8 2.40 -11.36 18.59
CA LYS A 8 2.12 -9.95 18.29
C LYS A 8 3.13 -9.49 17.24
N ASN A 9 2.67 -8.63 16.34
CA ASN A 9 3.48 -8.02 15.28
C ASN A 9 3.06 -6.56 15.14
N THR A 10 3.89 -5.73 14.54
CA THR A 10 3.52 -4.38 14.11
C THR A 10 3.96 -4.16 12.68
N PHE A 11 3.40 -3.15 12.02
CA PHE A 11 3.83 -2.76 10.70
C PHE A 11 3.83 -1.25 10.53
N LYS A 12 4.65 -0.80 9.58
CA LYS A 12 4.69 0.58 9.12
C LYS A 12 4.65 0.60 7.60
N VAL A 13 3.76 1.41 7.05
CA VAL A 13 3.80 1.76 5.62
C VAL A 13 4.95 2.73 5.40
N LEU A 14 5.87 2.38 4.51
CA LEU A 14 7.00 3.23 4.14
C LEU A 14 6.58 4.22 3.03
N PRO A 15 7.27 5.36 2.87
CA PRO A 15 6.96 6.32 1.82
C PRO A 15 7.03 5.69 0.43
N LEU A 16 6.09 6.07 -0.44
CA LEU A 16 6.17 5.78 -1.87
C LEU A 16 7.29 6.62 -2.52
N PRO A 17 7.78 6.21 -3.71
CA PRO A 17 8.66 7.03 -4.54
C PRO A 17 8.12 8.46 -4.75
N ASP A 18 9.02 9.45 -4.72
CA ASP A 18 8.66 10.88 -4.73
C ASP A 18 7.87 11.30 -5.98
N ASP A 19 8.08 10.63 -7.11
CA ASP A 19 7.39 10.85 -8.39
C ASP A 19 5.92 10.44 -8.36
N ILE A 20 5.53 9.54 -7.46
CA ILE A 20 4.14 9.05 -7.35
C ILE A 20 3.49 9.36 -6.01
N ARG A 21 4.24 9.83 -5.01
CA ARG A 21 3.77 10.00 -3.63
C ARG A 21 2.52 10.87 -3.55
N ASP A 22 2.46 11.93 -4.35
CA ASP A 22 1.34 12.89 -4.35
C ASP A 22 0.08 12.35 -5.05
N CYS A 23 0.16 11.20 -5.71
CA CYS A 23 -0.99 10.52 -6.33
C CYS A 23 -1.75 9.60 -5.36
N PHE A 24 -1.22 9.34 -4.15
CA PHE A 24 -1.81 8.37 -3.23
C PHE A 24 -1.97 8.94 -1.83
N ASP A 25 -3.15 8.79 -1.25
CA ASP A 25 -3.40 8.97 0.18
C ASP A 25 -3.56 7.60 0.84
N ILE A 26 -2.72 7.30 1.83
CA ILE A 26 -2.73 6.01 2.53
C ILE A 26 -3.08 6.25 3.99
N GLN A 27 -4.26 5.78 4.38
CA GLN A 27 -4.79 5.93 5.72
C GLN A 27 -4.94 4.58 6.40
N TYR A 28 -4.50 4.51 7.65
CA TYR A 28 -4.69 3.33 8.48
C TYR A 28 -4.72 3.76 9.94
N GLN A 29 -5.55 3.08 10.73
CA GLN A 29 -5.56 3.29 12.16
C GLN A 29 -4.33 2.59 12.73
N PHE A 30 -3.33 3.36 13.17
CA PHE A 30 -2.10 2.80 13.73
C PHE A 30 -2.45 1.92 14.96
N PRO A 31 -2.26 0.59 14.89
CA PRO A 31 -2.76 -0.29 15.94
C PRO A 31 -1.78 -0.43 17.11
N GLY A 32 -0.59 0.16 17.04
CA GLY A 32 0.50 -0.12 17.97
C GLY A 32 1.08 -1.52 17.72
N HIS A 33 0.30 -2.55 18.06
CA HIS A 33 0.56 -3.95 17.73
C HIS A 33 -0.73 -4.65 17.31
N ILE A 34 -0.60 -5.61 16.40
CA ILE A 34 -1.66 -6.49 15.93
C ILE A 34 -1.44 -7.86 16.53
N SER A 35 -2.42 -8.37 17.29
CA SER A 35 -2.39 -9.73 17.82
C SER A 35 -2.50 -10.76 16.69
N ALA A 36 -2.01 -11.98 16.94
CA ALA A 36 -2.15 -13.09 15.99
C ALA A 36 -3.63 -13.31 15.60
N GLY A 37 -3.88 -13.49 14.31
CA GLY A 37 -5.21 -13.68 13.74
C GLY A 37 -6.06 -12.41 13.59
N ILE A 38 -5.58 -11.25 14.02
CA ILE A 38 -6.31 -9.98 13.93
C ILE A 38 -5.98 -9.26 12.63
N SER A 39 -7.00 -8.59 12.07
CA SER A 39 -6.91 -7.78 10.86
C SER A 39 -6.92 -6.29 11.19
N CYS A 40 -6.21 -5.51 10.38
CA CYS A 40 -6.24 -4.06 10.34
C CYS A 40 -6.53 -3.62 8.90
N ASP A 41 -7.42 -2.65 8.73
CA ASP A 41 -7.76 -2.11 7.43
C ASP A 41 -6.77 -1.03 7.01
N LEU A 42 -6.39 -1.08 5.73
CA LEU A 42 -5.55 -0.08 5.07
C LEU A 42 -6.38 0.52 3.94
N HIS A 43 -6.63 1.82 4.01
CA HIS A 43 -7.38 2.55 2.99
C HIS A 43 -6.38 3.26 2.09
N ILE A 44 -6.44 2.98 0.79
CA ILE A 44 -5.57 3.56 -0.22
C ILE A 44 -6.46 4.29 -1.21
N THR A 45 -6.35 5.61 -1.27
CA THR A 45 -7.03 6.45 -2.24
C THR A 45 -6.05 6.82 -3.34
N PHE A 46 -6.39 6.50 -4.58
CA PHE A 46 -5.62 6.91 -5.76
C PHE A 46 -6.26 8.15 -6.40
N GLU A 47 -5.48 9.22 -6.50
CA GLU A 47 -5.83 10.46 -7.20
C GLU A 47 -4.84 10.71 -8.34
N PRO A 48 -5.20 10.44 -9.60
CA PRO A 48 -4.28 10.65 -10.72
C PRO A 48 -3.91 12.14 -10.85
N LYS A 49 -2.60 12.44 -10.85
CA LYS A 49 -2.08 13.80 -11.06
C LYS A 49 -1.60 14.04 -12.50
N ALA A 50 -1.30 12.97 -13.24
CA ALA A 50 -0.88 13.00 -14.63
C ALA A 50 -1.49 11.81 -15.40
N ASN A 51 -1.60 11.94 -16.72
CA ASN A 51 -2.05 10.86 -17.59
C ASN A 51 -0.88 9.91 -17.90
N GLN A 52 -0.39 9.22 -16.88
CA GLN A 52 0.73 8.30 -16.94
C GLN A 52 0.39 6.99 -16.23
N ASP A 53 0.83 5.88 -16.81
CA ASP A 53 0.74 4.56 -16.17
C ASP A 53 1.67 4.53 -14.94
N ILE A 54 1.17 4.10 -13.79
CA ILE A 54 1.94 3.92 -12.56
C ILE A 54 2.08 2.42 -12.30
N ILE A 55 3.31 1.92 -12.32
CA ILE A 55 3.67 0.55 -11.95
C ILE A 55 4.71 0.64 -10.82
N SER A 56 4.30 0.30 -9.61
CA SER A 56 5.12 0.42 -8.41
C SER A 56 4.70 -0.59 -7.34
N SER A 57 5.13 -0.38 -6.09
CA SER A 57 4.64 -1.13 -4.94
C SER A 57 4.53 -0.25 -3.70
N ILE A 58 3.63 -0.59 -2.78
CA ILE A 58 3.59 -0.04 -1.43
C ILE A 58 4.53 -0.90 -0.56
N PRO A 59 5.69 -0.35 -0.14
CA PRO A 59 6.55 -1.02 0.83
C PRO A 59 5.93 -0.96 2.23
N ILE A 60 5.76 -2.12 2.85
CA ILE A 60 5.30 -2.26 4.23
C ILE A 60 6.39 -3.00 5.01
N LEU A 61 6.90 -2.36 6.07
CA LEU A 61 7.86 -2.98 6.98
C LEU A 61 7.12 -3.55 8.19
N ALA A 62 7.15 -4.88 8.35
CA ALA A 62 6.69 -5.56 9.56
C ALA A 62 7.90 -6.10 10.36
N GLU A 63 7.69 -6.50 11.62
CA GLU A 63 8.77 -7.12 12.42
C GLU A 63 9.25 -8.45 11.80
N THR A 64 8.36 -9.11 11.07
CA THR A 64 8.64 -10.34 10.33
C THR A 64 9.36 -10.12 9.00
N GLY A 65 9.54 -8.87 8.56
CA GLY A 65 10.22 -8.52 7.32
C GLY A 65 9.43 -7.54 6.43
N MET A 66 10.02 -7.24 5.27
CA MET A 66 9.44 -6.33 4.28
C MET A 66 8.43 -7.03 3.38
N ILE A 67 7.33 -6.35 3.08
CA ILE A 67 6.24 -6.79 2.20
C ILE A 67 6.07 -5.72 1.13
N HIS A 68 5.89 -6.14 -0.13
CA HIS A 68 5.62 -5.25 -1.25
C HIS A 68 4.24 -5.55 -1.82
N VAL A 69 3.31 -4.60 -1.66
CA VAL A 69 1.98 -4.70 -2.26
C VAL A 69 2.03 -4.07 -3.66
N PRO A 70 1.75 -4.80 -4.74
CA PRO A 70 1.84 -4.25 -6.09
C PRO A 70 0.83 -3.12 -6.31
N LEU A 71 1.26 -2.05 -6.99
CA LEU A 71 0.44 -0.94 -7.44
C LEU A 71 0.50 -0.85 -8.96
N GLU A 72 -0.65 -1.08 -9.61
CA GLU A 72 -0.80 -0.92 -11.05
C GLU A 72 -2.00 -0.01 -11.33
N CYS A 73 -1.73 1.23 -11.75
CA CYS A 73 -2.73 2.21 -12.12
C CYS A 73 -2.50 2.59 -13.58
N LEU A 74 -3.35 2.08 -14.47
CA LEU A 74 -3.18 2.26 -15.91
C LEU A 74 -4.11 3.35 -16.44
N THR A 75 -3.59 4.15 -17.35
CA THR A 75 -4.37 5.13 -18.11
C THR A 75 -5.35 4.41 -19.03
N LYS A 76 -6.51 5.04 -19.26
CA LYS A 76 -7.47 4.53 -20.23
C LYS A 76 -6.88 4.63 -21.63
N LYS A 77 -6.67 3.49 -22.28
CA LYS A 77 -6.24 3.41 -23.69
C LYS A 77 -7.49 3.27 -24.55
N VAL A 78 -7.62 4.12 -25.58
CA VAL A 78 -8.67 4.00 -26.60
C VAL A 78 -7.97 3.69 -27.91
N ASP A 79 -8.28 2.52 -28.45
CA ASP A 79 -7.90 2.15 -29.80
C ASP A 79 -9.06 2.54 -30.75
N ILE A 80 -8.74 3.28 -31.81
CA ILE A 80 -9.71 3.72 -32.83
C ILE A 80 -9.28 3.11 -34.16
N SER A 81 -9.11 1.79 -34.19
CA SER A 81 -8.88 1.00 -35.39
C SER A 81 -10.19 0.65 -36.10
#